data_AF-A0A445N0I7-F1
#
_entry.id   AF-A0A445N0I7-F1
#
_cell.length_a   1.000
_cell.length_b   1.000
_cell.length_c   1.000
_cell.angle_alpha   90.00
_cell.angle_beta   90.00
_cell.angle_gamma   90.00
#
_symmetry.space_group_name_H-M   'P 1'
#
loop_
_entity.id
_entity.type
_entity.pdbx_description
1 polymer ?
#
loop_
_entity_poly.entity_id
_entity_poly.type
_entity_poly.pdbx_seq_one_letter_code
_entity_poly.pdbx_strand_id
1 'polypeptide(L)'
;MSTQVLGEFFVVVTRKIKEPLSLDDAEKIINIISVLPVEEIDLPLVKRAIDTQKRYGISFWDSLILAAAERSGCGRVLSEDLSDGQQYNGVFIENPFKSSGA
;
A
#
# COMPACT_ATOMS: atom_id res chain seq x y z
N MET A 1 5.74 2.24 -4.67
CA MET A 1 4.49 2.76 -4.05
C MET A 1 3.35 2.58 -5.06
N SER A 2 2.09 2.41 -4.68
CA SER A 2 0.98 2.31 -5.64
C SER A 2 0.16 3.60 -5.72
N THR A 3 -0.56 3.81 -6.81
CA THR A 3 -1.51 4.94 -6.92
C THR A 3 -2.63 4.88 -5.88
N GLN A 4 -3.03 3.69 -5.42
CA GLN A 4 -3.96 3.52 -4.29
C GLN A 4 -3.42 4.18 -3.03
N VAL A 5 -2.15 3.90 -2.67
CA VAL A 5 -1.54 4.43 -1.45
C VAL A 5 -1.48 5.96 -1.49
N LEU A 6 -1.22 6.55 -2.66
CA LEU A 6 -1.28 8.01 -2.85
C LEU A 6 -2.68 8.58 -2.61
N GLY A 7 -3.71 7.92 -3.13
CA GLY A 7 -5.11 8.31 -2.91
C GLY A 7 -5.54 8.17 -1.44
N GLU A 8 -5.16 7.07 -0.79
CA GLU A 8 -5.41 6.84 0.63
C GLU A 8 -4.74 7.90 1.49
N PHE A 9 -3.45 8.18 1.23
CA PHE A 9 -2.71 9.26 1.87
C PHE A 9 -3.46 10.60 1.76
N PHE A 10 -3.83 10.98 0.54
CA PHE A 10 -4.55 12.25 0.29
C PHE A 10 -5.83 12.36 1.11
N VAL A 11 -6.66 11.32 1.11
CA VAL A 11 -7.93 11.30 1.86
C VAL A 11 -7.69 11.37 3.36
N VAL A 12 -6.67 10.67 3.86
CA VAL A 12 -6.34 10.68 5.30
C VAL A 12 -5.93 12.08 5.73
N VAL A 13 -4.95 12.69 5.06
CA VAL A 13 -4.38 13.98 5.50
C VAL A 13 -5.32 15.17 5.30
N THR A 14 -6.30 15.07 4.40
CA THR A 14 -7.27 16.14 4.14
C THR A 14 -8.59 15.98 4.89
N ARG A 15 -8.85 14.84 5.54
CA ARG A 15 -10.17 14.59 6.17
C ARG A 15 -10.15 13.87 7.51
N LYS A 16 -9.20 12.96 7.75
CA LYS A 16 -9.29 12.00 8.86
C LYS A 16 -8.39 12.34 10.05
N ILE A 17 -7.42 13.23 9.86
CA ILE A 17 -6.52 13.68 10.92
C ILE A 17 -7.13 14.85 11.70
N LYS A 18 -6.64 15.08 12.93
CA LYS A 18 -7.15 16.11 13.85
C LYS A 18 -7.12 17.53 13.26
N GLU A 19 -6.05 17.84 12.52
CA GLU A 19 -5.85 19.12 11.84
C GLU A 19 -5.60 18.84 10.35
N PRO A 20 -6.67 18.82 9.52
CA PRO A 20 -6.54 18.51 8.11
C PRO A 20 -5.67 19.50 7.35
N LEU A 21 -4.86 18.98 6.41
CA LEU A 21 -4.10 19.81 5.48
C LEU A 21 -5.02 20.46 4.43
N SER A 22 -4.57 21.60 3.90
CA SER A 22 -5.16 22.17 2.69
C SER A 22 -4.95 21.23 1.49
N LEU A 23 -5.79 21.35 0.47
CA LEU A 23 -5.63 20.55 -0.76
C LEU A 23 -4.28 20.85 -1.43
N ASP A 24 -3.86 22.12 -1.45
CA ASP A 24 -2.59 22.56 -2.02
C ASP A 24 -1.38 21.96 -1.28
N ASP A 25 -1.44 21.86 0.05
CA ASP A 25 -0.34 21.29 0.82
C ASP A 25 -0.29 19.76 0.68
N ALA A 26 -1.45 19.09 0.62
CA ALA A 26 -1.49 17.66 0.33
C ALA A 26 -0.95 17.35 -1.08
N GLU A 27 -1.29 18.16 -2.08
CA GLU A 27 -0.75 18.04 -3.44
C GLU A 27 0.77 18.23 -3.48
N LYS A 28 1.31 19.25 -2.78
CA LYS A 28 2.77 19.43 -2.66
C LYS A 28 3.46 18.20 -2.09
N ILE A 29 2.89 17.57 -1.07
CA ILE A 29 3.46 16.34 -0.50
C ILE A 29 3.43 15.21 -1.52
N ILE A 30 2.33 15.03 -2.26
CA ILE A 30 2.22 14.03 -3.32
C ILE A 30 3.32 14.26 -4.38
N ASN A 31 3.51 15.50 -4.83
CA ASN A 31 4.56 15.84 -5.79
C ASN A 31 5.98 15.53 -5.26
N ILE A 32 6.22 15.71 -3.96
CA ILE A 32 7.49 15.36 -3.33
C ILE A 32 7.70 13.84 -3.32
N ILE A 33 6.68 13.05 -2.96
CA ILE A 33 6.81 11.58 -2.90
C ILE A 33 6.79 10.91 -4.28
N SER A 34 6.28 11.59 -5.31
CA SER A 34 6.31 11.14 -6.71
C SER A 34 7.72 10.94 -7.29
N VAL A 35 8.79 11.34 -6.59
CA VAL A 35 10.17 10.98 -6.94
C VAL A 35 10.44 9.48 -6.80
N LEU A 36 9.61 8.77 -6.02
CA LEU A 36 9.68 7.32 -5.87
C LEU A 36 8.89 6.63 -7.00
N PRO A 37 9.30 5.42 -7.44
CA PRO A 37 8.52 4.66 -8.41
C PRO A 37 7.07 4.42 -7.95
N VAL A 38 6.13 4.77 -8.83
CA VAL A 38 4.69 4.61 -8.61
C VAL A 38 4.13 3.56 -9.57
N GLU A 39 3.49 2.55 -8.99
CA GLU A 39 2.80 1.49 -9.68
C GLU A 39 1.34 1.89 -9.94
N GLU A 40 0.99 2.05 -11.22
CA GLU A 40 -0.37 2.40 -11.65
C GLU A 40 -1.34 1.22 -11.54
N ILE A 41 -2.58 1.50 -11.17
CA ILE A 41 -3.62 0.48 -11.11
C ILE A 41 -4.25 0.31 -12.48
N ASP A 42 -4.01 -0.85 -13.09
CA ASP A 42 -4.56 -1.27 -14.36
C ASP A 42 -5.42 -2.54 -14.20
N LEU A 43 -6.08 -2.95 -15.30
CA LEU A 43 -6.93 -4.13 -15.29
C LEU A 43 -6.18 -5.43 -14.93
N PRO A 44 -4.96 -5.71 -15.45
CA PRO A 44 -4.14 -6.83 -14.99
C PRO A 44 -3.92 -6.84 -13.48
N LEU A 45 -3.57 -5.70 -12.88
CA LEU A 45 -3.33 -5.58 -11.45
C LEU A 45 -4.59 -5.87 -10.64
N VAL A 46 -5.75 -5.35 -11.07
CA VAL A 46 -7.05 -5.64 -10.44
C VAL A 46 -7.36 -7.14 -10.49
N LYS A 47 -7.13 -7.81 -11.62
CA LYS A 47 -7.32 -9.26 -11.74
C LYS A 47 -6.38 -10.02 -10.80
N ARG A 48 -5.12 -9.58 -10.67
CA ARG A 48 -4.15 -10.18 -9.76
C ARG A 48 -4.53 -9.99 -8.28
N ALA A 49 -5.10 -8.83 -7.94
CA ALA A 49 -5.64 -8.57 -6.61
C ALA A 49 -6.82 -9.51 -6.30
N ILE A 50 -7.75 -9.72 -7.24
CA ILE A 50 -8.87 -10.66 -7.06
C ILE A 50 -8.36 -12.09 -6.83
N ASP A 51 -7.37 -12.53 -7.59
CA ASP A 51 -6.74 -13.85 -7.41
C ASP A 51 -6.08 -13.99 -6.03
N THR A 52 -5.34 -12.97 -5.61
CA THR A 52 -4.69 -12.91 -4.29
C THR A 52 -5.73 -12.94 -3.16
N GLN A 53 -6.82 -12.19 -3.28
CA GLN A 53 -7.93 -12.21 -2.34
C GLN A 53 -8.55 -13.61 -2.22
N LYS A 54 -8.85 -14.25 -3.35
CA LYS A 54 -9.41 -15.62 -3.36
C LYS A 54 -8.47 -16.62 -2.69
N ARG A 55 -7.16 -16.48 -2.90
CA ARG A 55 -6.14 -17.38 -2.39
C ARG A 55 -5.93 -17.26 -0.88
N TYR A 56 -5.92 -16.04 -0.36
CA TYR A 56 -5.51 -15.76 1.02
C TYR A 56 -6.64 -15.28 1.94
N GLY A 57 -7.82 -14.96 1.41
CA GLY A 57 -8.97 -14.52 2.20
C GLY A 57 -8.82 -13.14 2.85
N ILE A 58 -7.86 -12.33 2.41
CA ILE A 58 -7.62 -10.96 2.89
C ILE A 58 -8.50 -9.93 2.15
N SER A 59 -8.45 -8.67 2.57
CA SER A 59 -9.25 -7.63 1.90
C SER A 59 -8.79 -7.42 0.44
N PHE A 60 -9.70 -6.93 -0.41
CA PHE A 60 -9.37 -6.58 -1.79
C PHE A 60 -8.27 -5.50 -1.85
N TRP A 61 -8.34 -4.51 -0.97
CA TRP A 61 -7.40 -3.38 -0.94
C TRP A 61 -5.99 -3.81 -0.51
N ASP A 62 -5.89 -4.71 0.47
CA ASP A 62 -4.59 -5.31 0.83
C ASP A 62 -4.05 -6.19 -0.30
N SER A 63 -4.94 -6.93 -0.96
CA SER A 63 -4.58 -7.73 -2.13
C SER A 63 -4.06 -6.88 -3.28
N LEU A 64 -4.58 -5.65 -3.44
CA LEU A 64 -4.14 -4.71 -4.46
C LEU A 64 -2.76 -4.13 -4.16
N ILE A 65 -2.48 -3.81 -2.89
CA ILE A 65 -1.14 -3.41 -2.42
C ILE A 65 -0.14 -4.54 -2.69
N LEU A 66 -0.49 -5.78 -2.33
CA LEU A 66 0.35 -6.96 -2.57
C LEU A 66 0.62 -7.21 -4.06
N ALA A 67 -0.40 -7.08 -4.91
CA ALA A 67 -0.24 -7.22 -6.36
C ALA A 67 0.69 -6.14 -6.92
N ALA A 68 0.61 -4.90 -6.43
CA ALA A 68 1.51 -3.81 -6.85
C ALA A 68 2.95 -4.06 -6.36
N ALA A 69 3.12 -4.55 -5.14
CA ALA A 69 4.43 -4.92 -4.61
C ALA A 69 5.06 -6.06 -5.43
N GLU A 70 4.28 -7.11 -5.74
CA GLU A 70 4.72 -8.21 -6.59
C GLU A 70 5.14 -7.71 -7.99
N ARG A 71 4.32 -6.88 -8.65
CA ARG A 71 4.60 -6.36 -10.00
C ARG A 71 5.86 -5.48 -10.05
N SER A 72 6.10 -4.69 -9.01
CA SER A 72 7.30 -3.85 -8.89
C SER A 72 8.57 -4.61 -8.47
N GLY A 73 8.46 -5.91 -8.18
CA GLY A 73 9.57 -6.68 -7.61
C GLY A 73 9.90 -6.31 -6.16
N CYS A 74 8.99 -5.62 -5.47
CA CYS A 74 9.14 -5.25 -4.07
C CYS A 74 8.90 -6.48 -3.18
N GLY A 75 9.98 -7.08 -2.69
CA GLY A 75 9.91 -8.29 -1.85
C GLY A 75 9.39 -8.07 -0.43
N ARG A 76 9.11 -6.82 -0.02
CA ARG A 76 8.70 -6.50 1.35
C ARG A 76 7.67 -5.37 1.39
N VAL A 77 6.60 -5.56 2.15
CA VAL A 77 5.55 -4.56 2.39
C VAL A 77 5.42 -4.30 3.89
N LEU A 78 5.38 -3.01 4.24
CA LEU A 78 5.09 -2.58 5.60
C LEU A 78 3.58 -2.47 5.77
N SER A 79 3.01 -3.19 6.75
CA SER A 79 1.56 -3.17 7.00
C SER A 79 1.25 -3.52 8.46
N GLU A 80 0.29 -2.81 9.05
CA GLU A 80 -0.22 -3.12 10.40
C GLU A 80 -1.38 -4.13 10.39
N ASP A 81 -2.15 -4.17 9.29
CA ASP A 81 -3.35 -4.99 9.14
C ASP A 81 -3.05 -6.41 8.64
N LEU A 82 -1.97 -6.58 7.88
CA LEU A 82 -1.54 -7.89 7.39
C LEU A 82 -0.75 -8.66 8.45
N SER A 83 -0.75 -9.98 8.31
CA SER A 83 -0.07 -10.86 9.26
C SER A 83 1.44 -10.70 9.17
N ASP A 84 2.03 -10.09 10.22
CA ASP A 84 3.47 -9.92 10.38
C ASP A 84 4.23 -11.25 10.22
N GLY A 85 5.32 -11.23 9.45
CA GLY A 85 6.14 -12.41 9.16
C GLY A 85 5.57 -13.35 8.09
N GLN A 86 4.34 -13.12 7.62
CA GLN A 86 3.74 -13.93 6.56
C GLN A 86 4.26 -13.51 5.18
N GLN A 87 4.28 -14.47 4.25
CA GLN A 87 4.53 -14.22 2.83
C GLN A 87 3.25 -14.40 1.99
N TYR A 88 3.01 -13.46 1.08
CA TYR A 88 1.93 -13.50 0.09
C TYR A 88 2.53 -13.39 -1.30
N ASN A 89 2.40 -14.43 -2.12
CA ASN A 89 3.00 -14.48 -3.48
C ASN A 89 4.49 -14.05 -3.52
N GLY A 90 5.28 -14.38 -2.49
CA GLY A 90 6.69 -14.02 -2.39
C GLY A 90 6.98 -12.63 -1.80
N VAL A 91 5.96 -11.85 -1.44
CA VAL A 91 6.09 -10.57 -0.73
C VAL A 91 6.01 -10.81 0.78
N PHE A 92 7.05 -10.42 1.51
CA PHE A 92 7.12 -10.54 2.97
C PHE A 92 6.45 -9.35 3.66
N ILE A 93 5.66 -9.62 4.70
CA ILE A 93 5.03 -8.58 5.51
C ILE A 93 5.86 -8.31 6.77
N GLU A 94 6.14 -7.04 6.98
CA GLU A 94 6.76 -6.53 8.20
C GLU A 94 5.85 -5.49 8.83
N ASN A 95 5.44 -5.71 10.08
CA ASN A 95 4.66 -4.73 10.82
C ASN A 95 5.62 -3.72 11.49
N PRO A 96 5.62 -2.44 11.07
CA PRO A 96 6.59 -1.45 11.56
C PRO A 96 6.37 -1.06 13.03
N PHE A 97 5.25 -1.45 13.64
CA PHE A 97 4.92 -1.19 15.04
C PHE A 97 5.24 -2.37 15.95
N LYS A 98 5.58 -3.53 15.39
CA LYS A 98 6.16 -4.63 16.15
C LYS A 98 7.66 -4.43 16.22
N SER A 99 8.18 -4.29 17.43
CA SER A 99 9.63 -4.23 17.66
C SER A 99 10.29 -5.47 17.05
N SER A 100 11.22 -5.27 16.11
CA SER A 100 12.19 -6.31 15.76
C SER A 100 12.87 -6.71 17.07
N GLY A 101 12.71 -7.96 17.50
CA GLY A 101 13.44 -8.46 18.66
C GLY A 101 14.92 -8.18 18.49
N ALA A 102 15.53 -7.53 19.50
CA ALA A 102 16.97 -7.48 19.67
C ALA A 102 17.53 -8.90 19.91
#